data_AF-A0A451A888-F1
#
_entry.id   AF-A0A451A888-F1
#
_cell.length_a   1.000
_cell.length_b   1.000
_cell.length_c   1.000
_cell.angle_alpha   90.00
_cell.angle_beta   90.00
_cell.angle_gamma   90.00
#
_symmetry.space_group_name_H-M   'P 1'
#
loop_
_entity.id
_entity.type
_entity.pdbx_description
1 polymer ?
#
loop_
_entity_poly.entity_id
_entity_poly.type
_entity_poly.pdbx_seq_one_letter_code
_entity_poly.pdbx_strand_id
1 'polypeptide(L)'
;MNFDNVEEAKVYVCKLTSKAQTIDEIDSSIGYYRKMAENAYDDRGRDLWEDEIRKLELWKNSDDFKQGKYPQGIDELILELIEWRAMIYSFQHVVHTIREPLKESGFFAQWYLGAIYGVFIIIGKLISRDRRDNSLIKLWEDISQIMLDNNACTQDEANYINK
;
A
#
# COMPACT_ATOMS: atom_id res chain seq x y z
N MET A 1 15.39 2.71 -4.66
CA MET A 1 15.22 3.29 -6.02
C MET A 1 16.19 4.47 -6.16
N ASN A 2 16.60 4.90 -7.37
CA ASN A 2 17.34 6.15 -7.54
C ASN A 2 16.49 7.12 -8.35
N PHE A 3 16.24 8.32 -7.83
CA PHE A 3 15.45 9.36 -8.48
C PHE A 3 16.37 10.46 -9.00
N ASP A 4 16.13 10.93 -10.22
CA ASP A 4 16.95 11.98 -10.82
C ASP A 4 16.62 13.36 -10.26
N ASN A 5 15.39 13.56 -9.78
CA ASN A 5 14.93 14.81 -9.20
C ASN A 5 13.76 14.62 -8.21
N VAL A 6 13.49 15.66 -7.42
CA VAL A 6 12.46 15.66 -6.38
C VAL A 6 11.05 15.46 -6.96
N GLU A 7 10.79 15.92 -8.18
CA GLU A 7 9.47 15.81 -8.79
C GLU A 7 9.12 14.36 -9.15
N GLU A 8 10.11 13.60 -9.63
CA GLU A 8 9.98 12.16 -9.84
C GLU A 8 9.68 11.41 -8.54
N ALA A 9 10.39 11.76 -7.46
CA ALA A 9 10.15 11.18 -6.13
C ALA A 9 8.73 11.50 -5.63
N LYS A 10 8.21 12.72 -5.83
CA LYS A 10 6.83 13.07 -5.47
C LYS A 10 5.80 12.26 -6.24
N VAL A 11 5.98 12.12 -7.55
CA VAL A 11 5.07 11.32 -8.40
C VAL A 11 5.06 9.87 -7.92
N TYR A 12 6.23 9.32 -7.59
CA TYR A 12 6.33 7.98 -7.01
C TYR A 12 5.62 7.86 -5.66
N VAL A 13 5.84 8.80 -4.74
CA VAL A 13 5.17 8.84 -3.43
C VAL A 13 3.66 8.82 -3.61
N CYS A 14 3.12 9.74 -4.40
CA CYS A 14 1.69 9.82 -4.69
C CYS A 14 1.15 8.48 -5.19
N LYS A 15 1.81 7.88 -6.20
CA LYS A 15 1.42 6.61 -6.79
C LYS A 15 1.43 5.46 -5.77
N LEU A 16 2.43 5.40 -4.90
CA LEU A 16 2.53 4.36 -3.88
C LEU A 16 1.49 4.56 -2.78
N THR A 17 1.19 5.82 -2.43
CA THR A 17 0.25 6.16 -1.37
C THR A 17 -1.20 6.04 -1.79
N SER A 18 -1.57 6.44 -3.01
CA SER A 18 -2.96 6.64 -3.43
C SER A 18 -3.47 5.56 -4.39
N LYS A 19 -2.92 4.34 -4.31
CA LYS A 19 -2.80 3.39 -5.42
C LYS A 19 -4.14 2.89 -6.02
N ALA A 20 -4.83 3.75 -6.76
CA ALA A 20 -5.68 3.35 -7.87
C ALA A 20 -4.80 3.30 -9.12
N GLN A 21 -4.29 2.12 -9.49
CA GLN A 21 -3.76 1.95 -10.85
C GLN A 21 -4.95 2.06 -11.81
N THR A 22 -5.08 3.24 -12.43
CA THR A 22 -6.13 3.48 -13.41
C THR A 22 -5.92 2.61 -14.65
N ILE A 23 -6.98 2.39 -15.43
CA ILE A 23 -6.88 1.57 -16.64
C ILE A 23 -5.85 2.12 -17.63
N ASP A 24 -5.72 3.45 -17.69
CA ASP A 24 -4.75 4.16 -18.54
C ASP A 24 -3.30 3.92 -18.10
N GLU A 25 -3.06 3.79 -16.79
CA GLU A 25 -1.75 3.47 -16.25
C GLU A 25 -1.35 2.01 -16.49
N ILE A 26 -2.32 1.08 -16.43
CA ILE A 26 -2.11 -0.32 -16.79
C ILE A 26 -1.77 -0.41 -18.27
N ASP A 27 -2.53 0.27 -19.13
CA ASP A 27 -2.32 0.23 -20.57
C ASP A 27 -1.00 0.90 -20.97
N SER A 28 -0.61 1.96 -20.27
CA SER A 28 0.71 2.58 -20.42
C SER A 28 1.84 1.64 -19.99
N SER A 29 1.66 0.89 -18.90
CA SER A 29 2.65 -0.07 -18.40
C SER A 29 2.79 -1.29 -19.33
N ILE A 30 1.67 -1.81 -19.84
CA ILE A 30 1.65 -2.87 -20.87
C ILE A 30 2.38 -2.37 -22.12
N GLY A 31 2.08 -1.15 -22.57
CA GLY A 31 2.75 -0.54 -23.73
C GLY A 31 4.26 -0.39 -23.54
N TYR A 32 4.70 -0.01 -22.34
CA TYR A 32 6.12 0.05 -21.98
C TYR A 32 6.76 -1.34 -22.00
N TYR A 33 6.18 -2.33 -21.33
CA TYR A 33 6.75 -3.69 -21.29
C TYR A 33 6.77 -4.37 -22.67
N ARG A 34 5.79 -4.11 -23.54
CA ARG A 34 5.82 -4.59 -24.94
C ARG A 34 7.03 -4.05 -25.68
N LYS A 35 7.33 -2.75 -25.55
CA LYS A 35 8.54 -2.16 -26.13
C LYS A 35 9.82 -2.77 -25.53
N MET A 36 9.83 -3.14 -24.26
CA MET A 36 10.98 -3.79 -23.62
C MET A 36 11.17 -5.23 -24.11
N ALA A 37 10.07 -5.97 -24.32
CA ALA A 37 10.09 -7.32 -24.89
C ALA A 37 10.57 -7.33 -26.36
N GLU A 38 10.11 -6.36 -27.16
CA GLU A 38 10.52 -6.17 -28.55
C GLU A 38 12.01 -5.84 -28.69
N ASN A 39 12.55 -5.06 -27.75
CA ASN A 39 13.96 -4.65 -27.73
C ASN A 39 14.86 -5.55 -26.88
N ALA A 40 14.36 -6.69 -26.38
CA ALA A 40 15.14 -7.59 -25.54
C ALA A 40 16.28 -8.25 -26.33
N TYR A 41 17.49 -8.22 -25.75
CA TYR A 41 18.70 -8.78 -26.34
C TYR A 41 18.75 -10.31 -26.32
N ASP A 42 18.03 -10.94 -25.39
CA ASP A 42 17.99 -12.39 -25.22
C ASP A 42 16.56 -12.88 -24.95
N ASP A 43 16.33 -14.16 -25.22
CA ASP A 43 14.99 -14.76 -25.08
C ASP A 43 14.55 -14.79 -23.61
N ARG A 44 15.48 -14.90 -22.66
CA ARG A 44 15.16 -14.84 -21.22
C ARG A 44 14.66 -13.46 -20.78
N GLY A 45 15.28 -12.39 -21.29
CA GLY A 45 14.80 -11.03 -21.06
C GLY A 45 13.42 -10.82 -21.67
N ARG A 46 13.18 -11.34 -22.88
CA ARG A 46 11.86 -11.30 -23.53
C ARG A 46 10.81 -12.02 -22.70
N ASP A 47 11.08 -13.25 -22.27
CA ASP A 47 10.17 -14.06 -21.45
C ASP A 47 9.77 -13.35 -20.14
N LEU A 48 10.70 -12.64 -19.50
CA LEU A 48 10.44 -11.88 -18.28
C LEU A 48 9.44 -10.75 -18.53
N TRP A 49 9.62 -9.98 -19.62
CA TRP A 49 8.71 -8.89 -19.96
C TRP A 49 7.34 -9.41 -20.40
N GLU A 50 7.30 -10.53 -21.14
CA GLU A 50 6.05 -11.20 -21.51
C GLU A 50 5.28 -11.74 -20.30
N ASP A 51 5.97 -12.23 -19.27
CA ASP A 51 5.34 -12.63 -18.01
C ASP A 51 4.72 -11.45 -17.26
N GLU A 52 5.40 -10.31 -17.20
CA GLU A 52 4.85 -9.09 -16.58
C GLU A 52 3.66 -8.51 -17.36
N ILE A 53 3.69 -8.54 -18.70
CA ILE A 53 2.55 -8.19 -19.55
C ILE A 53 1.35 -9.09 -19.22
N ARG A 54 1.58 -10.40 -19.16
CA ARG A 54 0.54 -11.39 -18.86
C ARG A 54 -0.09 -11.17 -17.50
N LYS A 55 0.71 -10.88 -16.47
CA LYS A 55 0.20 -10.56 -15.12
C LYS A 55 -0.69 -9.33 -15.13
N LEU A 56 -0.28 -8.26 -15.83
CA LEU A 56 -1.08 -7.05 -15.95
C LEU A 56 -2.37 -7.28 -16.75
N GLU A 57 -2.33 -8.04 -17.83
CA GLU A 57 -3.51 -8.39 -18.62
C GLU A 57 -4.48 -9.29 -17.83
N LEU A 58 -3.98 -10.24 -17.05
CA LEU A 58 -4.78 -11.07 -16.13
C LEU A 58 -5.45 -10.20 -15.06
N TRP A 59 -4.69 -9.28 -14.46
CA TRP A 59 -5.21 -8.39 -13.43
C TRP A 59 -6.26 -7.42 -14.00
N LYS A 60 -6.00 -6.78 -15.14
CA LYS A 60 -6.95 -5.89 -15.85
C LYS A 60 -8.28 -6.58 -16.14
N ASN A 61 -8.25 -7.88 -16.43
CA ASN A 61 -9.43 -8.66 -16.77
C ASN A 61 -10.10 -9.34 -15.56
N SER A 62 -9.51 -9.21 -14.36
CA SER A 62 -10.02 -9.82 -13.14
C SER A 62 -11.36 -9.23 -12.69
N ASP A 63 -12.15 -10.02 -11.98
CA ASP A 63 -13.40 -9.54 -11.39
C ASP A 63 -13.15 -8.51 -10.30
N ASP A 64 -12.02 -8.59 -9.61
CA ASP A 64 -11.60 -7.58 -8.64
C ASP A 64 -11.40 -6.21 -9.31
N PHE A 65 -10.71 -6.16 -10.45
CA PHE A 65 -10.54 -4.92 -11.21
C PHE A 65 -11.88 -4.35 -11.72
N LYS A 66 -12.75 -5.21 -12.26
CA LYS A 66 -14.10 -4.82 -12.74
C LYS A 66 -15.02 -4.32 -11.62
N GLN A 67 -14.81 -4.79 -10.40
CA GLN A 67 -15.54 -4.38 -9.20
C GLN A 67 -14.92 -3.14 -8.52
N GLY A 68 -13.85 -2.57 -9.08
CA GLY A 68 -13.15 -1.43 -8.50
C GLY A 68 -12.32 -1.77 -7.26
N LYS A 69 -11.99 -3.05 -7.05
CA LYS A 69 -11.10 -3.51 -5.98
C LYS A 69 -9.65 -3.40 -6.44
N TYR A 70 -9.16 -2.17 -6.48
CA TYR A 70 -7.78 -1.88 -6.82
C TYR A 70 -6.82 -2.29 -5.69
N PRO A 71 -5.55 -2.62 -5.97
CA PRO A 71 -4.57 -2.92 -4.93
C PRO A 71 -4.43 -1.71 -4.01
N GLN A 72 -4.80 -1.89 -2.75
CA GLN A 72 -4.90 -0.81 -1.77
C GLN A 72 -3.61 0.01 -1.66
N GLY A 73 -3.75 1.33 -1.67
CA GLY A 73 -2.70 2.26 -1.32
C GLY A 73 -2.41 2.28 0.18
N ILE A 74 -1.34 2.97 0.57
CA ILE A 74 -1.07 3.27 1.97
C ILE A 74 -2.22 4.10 2.57
N ASP A 75 -2.86 4.94 1.78
CA ASP A 75 -3.99 5.78 2.18
C ASP A 75 -5.22 4.96 2.60
N GLU A 76 -5.61 3.96 1.83
CA GLU A 76 -6.72 3.07 2.14
C GLU A 76 -6.46 2.29 3.43
N LEU A 77 -5.23 1.80 3.64
CA LEU A 77 -4.85 1.14 4.88
C LEU A 77 -4.94 2.11 6.08
N ILE A 78 -4.52 3.37 5.92
CA ILE A 78 -4.64 4.38 6.98
C ILE A 78 -6.11 4.71 7.27
N LEU A 79 -6.94 4.87 6.24
CA LEU A 79 -8.37 5.14 6.39
C LEU A 79 -9.07 3.98 7.12
N GLU A 80 -8.81 2.75 6.70
CA GLU A 80 -9.36 1.54 7.35
C GLU A 80 -8.91 1.45 8.83
N LEU A 81 -7.64 1.79 9.13
CA LEU A 81 -7.14 1.86 10.50
C LEU A 81 -7.90 2.90 11.33
N ILE A 82 -8.14 4.09 10.78
CA ILE A 82 -8.90 5.16 11.44
C ILE A 82 -10.32 4.69 11.73
N GLU A 83 -10.99 4.06 10.76
CA GLU A 83 -12.35 3.53 10.91
C GLU A 83 -12.44 2.47 12.01
N TRP A 84 -11.54 1.48 11.99
CA TRP A 84 -11.49 0.46 13.04
C TRP A 84 -11.24 1.06 14.41
N ARG A 85 -10.29 2.00 14.53
CA ARG A 85 -10.00 2.66 15.80
C ARG A 85 -11.15 3.54 16.27
N ALA A 86 -11.84 4.24 15.38
CA ALA A 86 -13.01 5.05 15.72
C ALA A 86 -14.18 4.18 16.20
N MET A 87 -14.45 3.06 15.53
CA MET A 87 -15.46 2.09 15.99
C MET A 87 -15.12 1.51 17.36
N ILE A 88 -13.90 1.00 17.54
CA ILE A 88 -13.41 0.48 18.82
C ILE A 88 -13.54 1.54 19.93
N TYR A 89 -13.08 2.77 19.66
CA TYR A 89 -13.15 3.86 20.61
C TYR A 89 -14.58 4.18 21.01
N SER A 90 -15.50 4.21 20.04
CA SER A 90 -16.93 4.47 20.27
C SER A 90 -17.52 3.41 21.20
N PHE A 91 -17.25 2.12 20.96
CA PHE A 91 -17.75 1.06 21.86
C PHE A 91 -17.05 1.04 23.23
N GLN A 92 -15.82 1.53 23.34
CA GLN A 92 -15.12 1.68 24.63
C GLN A 92 -15.62 2.86 25.46
N HIS A 93 -16.06 3.96 24.82
CA HIS A 93 -16.34 5.24 25.50
C HIS A 93 -17.80 5.68 25.49
N VAL A 94 -18.67 5.12 24.64
CA VAL A 94 -20.13 5.40 24.64
C VAL A 94 -20.86 4.61 25.75
N VAL A 95 -20.15 4.33 26.84
CA VAL A 95 -20.54 3.40 27.90
C VAL A 95 -21.09 4.15 29.12
N HIS A 96 -22.09 4.98 28.91
CA HIS A 96 -22.93 5.48 30.01
C HIS A 96 -24.42 5.38 29.65
N THR A 97 -24.80 4.33 28.95
CA THR A 97 -26.20 3.96 28.76
C THR A 97 -26.62 2.99 29.87
N ILE A 98 -27.84 3.17 30.40
CA ILE A 98 -28.37 2.51 31.61
C ILE A 98 -28.37 0.97 31.51
N ARG A 99 -28.21 0.40 30.31
CA ARG A 99 -28.04 -1.03 30.04
C ARG A 99 -26.98 -1.21 28.94
N GLU A 100 -26.07 -2.17 29.14
CA GLU A 100 -25.01 -2.53 28.19
C GLU A 100 -25.25 -3.90 27.52
N PRO A 101 -26.38 -4.12 26.82
CA PRO A 101 -26.74 -5.45 26.28
C PRO A 101 -25.73 -5.98 25.27
N LEU A 102 -24.92 -5.10 24.66
CA LEU A 102 -23.87 -5.48 23.72
C LEU A 102 -22.65 -6.10 24.40
N LYS A 103 -22.25 -5.66 25.60
CA LYS A 103 -21.03 -6.18 26.25
C LYS A 103 -21.18 -7.61 26.76
N GLU A 104 -22.41 -8.01 27.07
CA GLU A 104 -22.74 -9.37 27.51
C GLU A 104 -22.92 -10.34 26.33
N SER A 105 -22.93 -9.84 25.09
CA SER A 105 -23.10 -10.66 23.91
C SER A 105 -21.78 -11.30 23.47
N GLY A 106 -21.79 -12.63 23.27
CA GLY A 106 -20.66 -13.35 22.67
C GLY A 106 -20.28 -12.83 21.28
N PHE A 107 -21.25 -12.27 20.55
CA PHE A 107 -21.01 -11.60 19.26
C PHE A 107 -20.09 -10.39 19.41
N PHE A 108 -20.31 -9.55 20.43
CA PHE A 108 -19.48 -8.36 20.64
C PHE A 108 -18.04 -8.73 21.01
N ALA A 109 -17.84 -9.77 21.84
CA ALA A 109 -16.51 -10.27 22.16
C ALA A 109 -15.76 -10.75 20.91
N GLN A 110 -16.44 -11.50 20.02
CA GLN A 110 -15.88 -11.96 18.75
C GLN A 110 -15.58 -10.81 17.79
N TRP A 111 -16.52 -9.88 17.64
CA TRP A 111 -16.35 -8.68 16.82
C TRP A 111 -15.18 -7.83 17.30
N TYR A 112 -15.08 -7.59 18.62
CA TYR A 112 -14.02 -6.78 19.21
C TYR A 112 -12.64 -7.39 19.02
N LEU A 113 -12.52 -8.71 19.23
CA LEU A 113 -11.29 -9.44 18.95
C LEU A 113 -10.91 -9.38 17.46
N GLY A 114 -11.89 -9.55 16.57
CA GLY A 114 -11.69 -9.42 15.13
C GLY A 114 -11.25 -8.02 14.71
N ALA A 115 -11.85 -6.98 15.28
CA ALA A 115 -11.49 -5.59 15.06
C ALA A 115 -10.04 -5.29 15.50
N ILE A 116 -9.64 -5.77 16.68
CA ILE A 116 -8.25 -5.66 17.16
C ILE A 116 -7.29 -6.37 16.21
N TYR A 117 -7.65 -7.58 15.76
CA TYR A 117 -6.82 -8.33 14.82
C TYR A 117 -6.69 -7.59 13.49
N GLY A 118 -7.78 -7.02 12.96
CA GLY A 118 -7.77 -6.17 11.78
C GLY A 118 -6.81 -4.99 11.91
N VAL A 119 -6.86 -4.27 13.03
CA VAL A 119 -5.90 -3.19 13.34
C VAL A 119 -4.45 -3.67 13.28
N PHE A 120 -4.14 -4.81 13.92
CA PHE A 120 -2.77 -5.35 13.90
C PHE A 120 -2.31 -5.80 12.50
N ILE A 121 -3.19 -6.38 11.69
CA ILE A 121 -2.87 -6.72 10.29
C ILE A 121 -2.52 -5.47 9.51
N ILE A 122 -3.34 -4.41 9.61
CA ILE A 122 -3.12 -3.16 8.89
C ILE A 122 -1.78 -2.53 9.30
N ILE A 123 -1.51 -2.45 10.61
CA ILE A 123 -0.22 -1.99 11.13
C ILE A 123 0.92 -2.85 10.55
N GLY A 124 0.79 -4.18 10.59
CA GLY A 124 1.77 -5.11 10.04
C GLY A 124 2.07 -4.88 8.56
N LYS A 125 1.03 -4.62 7.74
CA LYS A 125 1.19 -4.27 6.32
C LYS A 125 1.90 -2.93 6.15
N LEU A 126 1.53 -1.92 6.92
CA LEU A 126 2.14 -0.58 6.87
C LEU A 126 3.63 -0.59 7.27
N ILE A 127 4.03 -1.49 8.17
CA ILE A 127 5.43 -1.63 8.62
C ILE A 127 6.15 -2.85 8.01
N SER A 128 5.58 -3.46 6.97
CA SER A 128 6.20 -4.63 6.34
C SER A 128 7.57 -4.26 5.75
N ARG A 129 8.57 -5.10 6.00
CA ARG A 129 9.91 -5.02 5.36
C ARG A 129 9.97 -5.84 4.05
N ASP A 130 8.88 -6.50 3.66
CA ASP A 130 8.83 -7.19 2.37
C ASP A 130 8.79 -6.15 1.25
N ARG A 131 9.77 -6.19 0.35
CA ARG A 131 9.90 -5.24 -0.77
C ARG A 131 8.75 -5.29 -1.77
N ARG A 132 7.97 -6.38 -1.76
CA ARG A 132 6.79 -6.54 -2.63
C ARG A 132 5.58 -5.76 -2.11
N ASP A 133 5.55 -5.46 -0.81
CA ASP A 133 4.47 -4.71 -0.20
C ASP A 133 4.63 -3.20 -0.45
N ASN A 134 3.52 -2.48 -0.52
CA ASN A 134 3.52 -1.02 -0.53
C ASN A 134 3.42 -0.53 0.92
N SER A 135 4.53 -0.63 1.66
CA SER A 135 4.63 -0.23 3.06
C SER A 135 5.24 1.16 3.23
N LEU A 136 5.05 1.76 4.41
CA LEU A 136 5.69 3.01 4.79
C LEU A 136 7.21 2.85 4.88
N ILE A 137 7.70 1.67 5.32
CA ILE A 137 9.13 1.38 5.40
C ILE A 137 9.74 1.37 4.00
N LYS A 138 9.14 0.64 3.05
CA LYS A 138 9.62 0.63 1.67
C LYS A 138 9.61 2.03 1.06
N LEU A 139 8.52 2.77 1.25
CA LEU A 139 8.43 4.14 0.77
C LEU A 139 9.58 4.99 1.31
N TRP A 140 9.86 4.89 2.61
CA TRP A 140 10.97 5.58 3.26
C TRP A 140 12.33 5.16 2.71
N GLU A 141 12.59 3.86 2.58
CA GLU A 141 13.83 3.33 1.99
C GLU A 141 14.07 3.87 0.58
N ASP A 142 13.00 3.98 -0.23
CA ASP A 142 13.11 4.47 -1.60
C ASP A 142 13.39 5.97 -1.67
N ILE A 143 12.78 6.81 -0.81
CA ILE A 143 12.88 8.28 -0.90
C ILE A 143 13.96 8.89 -0.01
N SER A 144 14.43 8.18 1.02
CA SER A 144 15.30 8.75 2.06
C SER A 144 16.58 9.35 1.49
N GLN A 145 17.19 8.71 0.48
CA GLN A 145 18.41 9.21 -0.15
C GLN A 145 18.20 10.57 -0.81
N ILE A 146 17.15 10.72 -1.63
CA ILE A 146 16.89 12.01 -2.29
C ILE A 146 16.47 13.10 -1.29
N MET A 147 15.82 12.74 -0.18
CA MET A 147 15.54 13.69 0.90
C MET A 147 16.82 14.19 1.59
N LEU A 148 17.79 13.31 1.82
CA LEU A 148 19.11 13.67 2.35
C LEU A 148 19.88 14.56 1.38
N ASP A 149 19.92 14.19 0.10
CA ASP A 149 20.62 14.95 -0.95
C ASP A 149 20.06 16.37 -1.13
N ASN A 150 18.77 16.56 -0.82
CA ASN A 150 18.09 17.86 -0.88
C ASN A 150 18.03 18.60 0.48
N ASN A 151 18.72 18.11 1.52
CA ASN A 151 18.66 18.66 2.89
C ASN A 151 17.23 18.77 3.46
N ALA A 152 16.30 17.92 3.01
CA ALA A 152 14.93 17.88 3.50
C ALA A 152 14.79 17.12 4.82
N CYS A 153 15.76 16.25 5.15
CA CYS A 153 15.91 15.61 6.45
C CYS A 153 17.39 15.51 6.82
N THR A 154 17.66 15.33 8.10
CA THR A 154 19.01 15.06 8.62
C THR A 154 19.33 13.57 8.55
N GLN A 155 20.62 13.23 8.53
CA GLN A 155 21.07 11.84 8.57
C GLN A 155 20.58 11.11 9.84
N ASP A 156 20.48 11.82 10.97
CA ASP A 156 19.99 11.26 12.23
C ASP A 156 18.50 10.89 12.16
N GLU A 157 17.68 11.76 11.56
CA GLU A 157 16.25 11.48 11.31
C GLU A 157 16.08 10.29 10.38
N ALA A 158 16.90 10.21 9.32
CA ALA A 158 16.85 9.07 8.39
C ALA A 158 17.27 7.75 9.03
N ASN A 159 18.28 7.78 9.90
CA ASN A 159 18.75 6.62 10.62
C ASN A 159 17.76 6.17 11.72
N TYR A 160 16.98 7.09 12.29
CA TYR A 160 15.98 6.75 13.31
C TYR A 160 14.87 5.85 12.74
N ILE A 161 14.40 6.16 11.53
CA ILE A 161 13.31 5.42 10.87
C ILE A 161 13.78 4.05 10.37
N ASN A 162 15.07 3.92 10.02
CA ASN A 162 15.66 2.68 9.49
C ASN A 162 16.17 1.68 10.56
N LYS A 163 16.01 1.98 11.86
CA LYS A 163 16.32 1.04 12.96
C LYS A 163 15.18 0.01 13.10
#